data_AF-A0AAD7MJM6-F1
#
_entry.id   AF-A0AAD7MJM6-F1
#
_cell.length_a   1.000
_cell.length_b   1.000
_cell.length_c   1.000
_cell.angle_alpha   90.00
_cell.angle_beta   90.00
_cell.angle_gamma   90.00
#
_symmetry.space_group_name_H-M   'P 1'
#
loop_
_entity.id
_entity.type
_entity.pdbx_description
1 polymer ?
#
loop_
_entity_poly.entity_id
_entity_poly.type
_entity_poly.pdbx_seq_one_letter_code
_entity_poly.pdbx_strand_id
1 'polypeptide(L)'
;MRRLIRTGMQEDNHTFEDGMGGRIYTEEEIQELTGEDSMRYINWLGVLSIPIIDTHGRIIAVLGGTPRDVEGWRAITNRAATLMETKATHGGGQTEPCELKNNKSNTQVTDELLADESFQHIIRFSNLLFRIFAPMLFLYYQMNMELLRNWNPSLVWNVAFTVFATCTFNFGPHALTIPHLDFGNLAWGWCVITALGHFNPDRGGHLILWNLKLVI
;
A
#
# COMPACT_ATOMS: atom_id res chain seq x y z
N MET A 1 -40.72 20.94 -4.50
CA MET A 1 -41.67 20.31 -5.43
C MET A 1 -41.00 20.23 -6.80
N ARG A 2 -40.58 19.03 -7.24
CA ARG A 2 -40.27 18.58 -8.63
C ARG A 2 -39.17 19.37 -9.39
N ARG A 3 -38.23 18.78 -10.13
CA ARG A 3 -38.24 17.55 -10.95
C ARG A 3 -36.80 17.21 -11.36
N LEU A 4 -36.50 15.90 -11.48
CA LEU A 4 -35.46 15.34 -12.36
C LEU A 4 -35.53 15.96 -13.77
N ILE A 5 -34.38 16.04 -14.46
CA ILE A 5 -34.13 15.43 -15.79
C ILE A 5 -32.61 15.26 -15.96
N ARG A 6 -32.21 14.03 -16.27
CA ARG A 6 -30.90 13.63 -16.81
C ARG A 6 -30.99 13.75 -18.33
N THR A 7 -29.95 14.22 -19.01
CA THR A 7 -29.25 13.60 -20.16
C THR A 7 -28.49 14.63 -20.99
N GLY A 8 -27.22 14.33 -21.29
CA GLY A 8 -26.45 14.99 -22.34
C GLY A 8 -24.94 14.76 -22.18
N MET A 9 -24.41 13.69 -22.80
CA MET A 9 -23.02 13.62 -23.29
C MET A 9 -22.76 14.89 -24.14
N GLN A 10 -21.59 15.51 -24.25
CA GLN A 10 -20.21 15.06 -24.24
C GLN A 10 -19.34 16.34 -24.23
N GLU A 11 -18.21 16.37 -23.51
CA GLU A 11 -16.95 17.01 -23.95
C GLU A 11 -15.84 16.66 -22.93
N ASP A 12 -15.19 15.53 -23.23
CA ASP A 12 -13.80 15.14 -22.96
C ASP A 12 -13.07 15.75 -21.76
N ASN A 13 -13.18 15.07 -20.62
CA ASN A 13 -12.03 14.74 -19.77
C ASN A 13 -12.02 13.23 -19.62
N HIS A 14 -11.04 12.56 -20.22
CA HIS A 14 -10.94 11.09 -20.22
C HIS A 14 -10.77 10.56 -18.79
N THR A 15 -11.88 10.27 -18.11
CA THR A 15 -11.92 9.26 -17.07
C THR A 15 -11.69 7.92 -17.73
N PHE A 16 -10.47 7.41 -17.64
CA PHE A 16 -10.17 6.04 -18.04
C PHE A 16 -10.87 5.10 -17.04
N GLU A 17 -12.06 4.64 -17.40
CA GLU A 17 -12.66 3.44 -16.80
C GLU A 17 -11.98 2.23 -17.43
N ASP A 18 -10.82 1.83 -16.89
CA ASP A 18 -10.32 0.47 -17.15
C ASP A 18 -11.14 -0.52 -16.30
N GLY A 19 -11.42 -1.70 -16.86
CA GLY A 19 -12.42 -2.68 -16.40
C GLY A 19 -12.22 -3.30 -15.00
N MET A 20 -11.42 -2.68 -14.13
CA MET A 20 -11.20 -3.04 -12.73
C MET A 20 -11.62 -1.93 -11.73
N GLY A 21 -12.40 -0.94 -12.15
CA GLY A 21 -13.20 -0.07 -11.27
C GLY A 21 -12.45 0.91 -10.35
N GLY A 22 -11.11 0.86 -10.29
CA GLY A 22 -10.30 1.86 -9.59
C GLY A 22 -10.38 3.23 -10.28
N ARG A 23 -10.41 4.31 -9.50
CA ARG A 23 -10.55 5.69 -10.02
C ARG A 23 -9.30 6.52 -9.72
N ILE A 24 -8.85 7.27 -10.73
CA ILE A 24 -7.89 8.37 -10.55
C ILE A 24 -8.68 9.62 -10.18
N TYR A 25 -8.28 10.28 -9.10
CA TYR A 25 -8.86 11.56 -8.69
C TYR A 25 -8.03 12.71 -9.23
N THR A 26 -8.67 13.70 -9.84
CA THR A 26 -8.02 14.97 -10.24
C THR A 26 -7.74 15.83 -9.01
N GLU A 27 -6.88 16.84 -9.16
CA GLU A 27 -6.61 17.81 -8.09
C GLU A 27 -7.89 18.54 -7.66
N GLU A 28 -8.74 18.90 -8.62
CA GLU A 28 -10.05 19.53 -8.38
C GLU A 28 -10.97 18.60 -7.58
N GLU A 29 -11.02 17.31 -7.92
CA GLU A 29 -11.82 16.32 -7.18
C GLU A 29 -11.28 16.08 -5.76
N ILE A 30 -9.96 16.11 -5.56
CA ILE A 30 -9.38 16.07 -4.21
C ILE A 30 -9.75 17.34 -3.42
N GLN A 31 -9.78 18.50 -4.06
CA GLN A 31 -10.25 19.74 -3.44
C GLN A 31 -11.74 19.66 -3.07
N GLU A 32 -12.58 19.08 -3.92
CA GLU A 32 -14.00 18.84 -3.62
C GLU A 32 -14.17 17.90 -2.42
N LEU A 33 -13.45 16.76 -2.39
CA LEU A 33 -13.48 15.81 -1.27
C LEU A 33 -13.07 16.46 0.06
N THR A 34 -12.09 17.36 0.01
CA THR A 34 -11.54 18.01 1.21
C THR A 34 -12.31 19.27 1.61
N GLY A 35 -13.10 19.84 0.69
CA GLY A 35 -13.99 20.97 0.91
C GLY A 35 -15.39 20.58 1.39
N GLU A 36 -16.14 19.83 0.56
CA GLU A 36 -17.56 19.54 0.81
C GLU A 36 -17.76 18.25 1.64
N ASP A 37 -17.00 17.19 1.36
CA ASP A 37 -17.18 15.88 2.01
C ASP A 37 -16.52 15.78 3.42
N SER A 38 -15.97 16.89 3.92
CA SER A 38 -15.32 16.99 5.24
C SER A 38 -14.12 16.04 5.41
N MET A 39 -13.43 15.68 4.32
CA MET A 39 -12.18 14.93 4.38
C MET A 39 -11.03 15.88 4.78
N ARG A 40 -10.16 15.46 5.68
CA ARG A 40 -8.96 16.21 6.05
C ARG A 40 -7.81 15.83 5.12
N TYR A 41 -7.25 16.83 4.46
CA TYR A 41 -6.00 16.68 3.71
C TYR A 41 -4.79 16.71 4.65
N ILE A 42 -3.86 15.75 4.47
CA ILE A 42 -2.56 15.72 5.13
C ILE A 42 -1.49 15.89 4.04
N ASN A 43 -1.03 17.12 3.83
CA ASN A 43 0.10 17.39 2.94
C ASN A 43 1.38 16.79 3.55
N TRP A 44 1.73 15.58 3.13
CA TRP A 44 2.89 14.84 3.63
C TRP A 44 3.98 14.75 2.57
N LEU A 45 5.09 15.46 2.80
CA LEU A 45 6.22 15.52 1.88
C LEU A 45 7.07 14.22 1.84
N GLY A 46 6.65 13.13 2.47
CA GLY A 46 7.38 11.85 2.48
C GLY A 46 8.66 11.82 3.33
N VAL A 47 9.03 12.93 3.99
CA VAL A 47 10.29 13.02 4.74
C VAL A 47 10.12 12.63 6.21
N LEU A 48 9.19 13.28 6.91
CA LEU A 48 9.00 13.06 8.35
C LEU A 48 8.09 11.87 8.60
N SER A 49 8.39 11.10 9.65
CA SER A 49 7.44 10.11 10.13
C SER A 49 6.34 10.79 10.94
N ILE A 50 5.07 10.59 10.56
CA ILE A 50 3.91 11.23 11.20
C ILE A 50 2.96 10.14 11.71
N PRO A 51 2.84 9.95 13.05
CA PRO A 51 1.81 9.08 13.59
C PRO A 51 0.44 9.74 13.49
N ILE A 52 -0.55 8.98 13.03
CA ILE A 52 -1.96 9.34 13.08
C ILE A 52 -2.54 8.68 14.32
N ILE A 53 -3.11 9.50 15.20
CA ILE A 53 -3.65 9.08 16.49
C ILE A 53 -5.17 9.20 16.53
N ASP A 54 -5.82 8.29 17.24
CA ASP A 54 -7.24 8.39 17.54
C ASP A 54 -7.53 9.27 18.76
N THR A 55 -8.82 9.41 19.10
CA THR A 55 -9.29 10.22 20.24
C THR A 55 -8.84 9.70 21.61
N HIS A 56 -8.32 8.47 21.69
CA HIS A 56 -7.80 7.85 22.90
C HIS A 56 -6.26 7.89 22.96
N GLY A 57 -5.60 8.56 22.01
CA GLY A 57 -4.15 8.65 21.93
C GLY A 57 -3.47 7.39 21.41
N ARG A 58 -4.21 6.45 20.81
CA ARG A 58 -3.65 5.25 20.19
C ARG A 58 -3.17 5.60 18.78
N ILE A 59 -1.98 5.15 18.40
CA ILE A 59 -1.53 5.25 17.01
C ILE A 59 -2.35 4.25 16.18
N ILE A 60 -2.99 4.72 15.13
CA ILE A 60 -3.82 3.90 14.22
C ILE A 60 -3.21 3.77 12.82
N ALA A 61 -2.31 4.68 12.45
CA ALA A 61 -1.52 4.60 11.23
C ALA A 61 -0.24 5.44 11.40
N VAL A 62 0.76 5.20 10.55
CA VAL A 62 1.99 6.01 10.52
C VAL A 62 2.34 6.29 9.06
N LEU A 63 2.55 7.56 8.76
CA LEU A 63 3.19 7.96 7.50
C LEU A 63 4.69 7.74 7.68
N GLY A 64 5.21 6.64 7.15
CA GLY A 64 6.59 6.18 7.37
C GLY A 64 7.59 6.90 6.47
N GLY A 65 8.12 8.04 6.94
CA GLY A 65 8.96 8.95 6.17
C GLY A 65 10.27 8.36 5.64
N THR A 66 11.19 9.23 5.24
CA THR A 66 12.44 8.84 4.60
C THR A 66 13.56 8.64 5.63
N PRO A 67 14.41 7.60 5.51
CA PRO A 67 15.63 7.47 6.31
C PRO A 67 16.55 8.70 6.22
N ARG A 68 17.51 8.83 7.16
CA ARG A 68 18.44 9.97 7.18
C ARG A 68 19.30 10.08 5.92
N ASP A 69 19.70 8.94 5.35
CA ASP A 69 20.42 8.89 4.07
C ASP A 69 19.41 9.01 2.92
N VAL A 70 19.01 10.25 2.62
CA VAL A 70 18.00 10.57 1.60
C VAL A 70 18.47 10.17 0.21
N GLU A 71 19.75 10.39 -0.11
CA GLU A 71 20.28 10.07 -1.44
C GLU A 71 20.39 8.56 -1.67
N GLY A 72 20.91 7.82 -0.68
CA GLY A 72 20.94 6.37 -0.72
C GLY A 72 19.54 5.77 -0.77
N TRP A 73 18.60 6.30 0.02
CA TRP A 73 17.21 5.87 -0.01
C TRP A 73 16.57 6.11 -1.38
N ARG A 74 16.76 7.29 -1.98
CA ARG A 74 16.25 7.59 -3.32
C ARG A 74 16.82 6.65 -4.38
N ALA A 75 18.11 6.31 -4.30
CA ALA A 75 18.71 5.33 -5.21
C ALA A 75 18.08 3.93 -5.05
N ILE A 76 17.84 3.51 -3.81
CA ILE A 76 17.16 2.25 -3.48
C ILE A 76 15.75 2.22 -4.08
N THR A 77 14.94 3.25 -3.82
CA THR A 77 13.53 3.30 -4.29
C THR A 77 13.44 3.43 -5.81
N ASN A 78 14.35 4.19 -6.45
CA ASN A 78 14.39 4.30 -7.91
C ASN A 78 14.72 2.95 -8.56
N ARG A 79 15.69 2.21 -8.02
CA ARG A 79 16.04 0.87 -8.52
C ARG A 79 14.88 -0.11 -8.35
N ALA A 80 14.20 -0.08 -7.20
CA ALA A 80 13.02 -0.90 -6.97
C ALA A 80 11.89 -0.58 -7.97
N ALA A 81 11.66 0.71 -8.24
CA ALA A 81 10.68 1.15 -9.23
C ALA A 81 11.00 0.65 -10.64
N THR A 82 12.24 0.80 -11.11
CA THR A 82 12.68 0.31 -12.44
C THR A 82 12.51 -1.22 -12.56
N LEU A 83 12.78 -1.97 -11.49
CA LEU A 83 12.56 -3.41 -11.46
C LEU A 83 11.08 -3.77 -11.57
N MET A 84 10.18 -2.96 -11.01
CA MET A 84 8.74 -3.16 -11.20
C MET A 84 8.29 -2.81 -12.61
N GLU A 85 8.80 -1.73 -13.20
CA GLU A 85 8.42 -1.33 -14.58
C GLU A 85 8.83 -2.36 -15.65
N THR A 86 9.89 -3.13 -15.38
CA THR A 86 10.43 -4.12 -16.32
C THR A 86 9.87 -5.53 -16.14
N LYS A 87 9.05 -5.77 -15.11
CA LYS A 87 8.47 -7.08 -14.79
C LYS A 87 6.94 -7.01 -14.73
N ALA A 88 6.25 -8.11 -15.04
CA ALA A 88 4.78 -8.18 -15.00
C ALA A 88 4.28 -9.34 -14.13
N THR A 89 3.19 -9.14 -13.38
CA THR A 89 2.52 -10.17 -12.56
C THR A 89 0.99 -9.94 -12.46
N HIS A 90 0.23 -10.93 -12.00
CA HIS A 90 -1.24 -10.86 -11.76
C HIS A 90 -1.67 -11.71 -10.53
N GLY A 91 -2.67 -11.25 -9.76
CA GLY A 91 -3.06 -11.80 -8.45
C GLY A 91 -4.12 -12.92 -8.46
N GLY A 92 -4.32 -13.59 -7.30
CA GLY A 92 -5.02 -14.89 -7.21
C GLY A 92 -5.98 -15.12 -6.02
N GLY A 93 -6.60 -14.07 -5.48
CA GLY A 93 -7.72 -14.05 -4.51
C GLY A 93 -7.95 -15.30 -3.62
N GLN A 94 -7.49 -15.26 -2.36
CA GLN A 94 -7.50 -16.42 -1.46
C GLN A 94 -8.45 -16.26 -0.27
N THR A 95 -8.93 -17.38 0.29
CA THR A 95 -9.96 -17.42 1.35
C THR A 95 -9.48 -18.01 2.69
N GLU A 96 -8.28 -18.55 2.75
CA GLU A 96 -7.66 -19.12 3.96
C GLU A 96 -6.14 -18.91 3.93
N PRO A 97 -5.41 -18.99 5.06
CA PRO A 97 -3.97 -18.92 5.09
C PRO A 97 -3.34 -20.01 4.23
N CYS A 98 -2.81 -19.63 3.09
CA CYS A 98 -2.12 -20.50 2.15
C CYS A 98 -1.11 -19.67 1.36
N GLU A 99 -0.19 -20.33 0.67
CA GLU A 99 0.74 -19.67 -0.25
C GLU A 99 -0.03 -18.94 -1.33
N LEU A 100 0.35 -17.70 -1.66
CA LEU A 100 -0.23 -16.96 -2.79
C LEU A 100 -0.21 -17.84 -4.05
N LYS A 101 -1.38 -18.18 -4.57
CA LYS A 101 -1.54 -19.00 -5.78
C LYS A 101 -1.17 -18.16 -7.00
N ASN A 102 0.13 -18.12 -7.27
CA ASN A 102 0.71 -17.51 -8.45
C ASN A 102 0.98 -18.55 -9.54
N ASN A 103 0.87 -18.15 -10.80
CA ASN A 103 1.40 -18.97 -11.88
C ASN A 103 2.95 -18.99 -11.81
N LYS A 104 3.61 -19.94 -12.49
CA LYS A 104 5.07 -20.10 -12.43
C LYS A 104 5.85 -18.81 -12.76
N SER A 105 5.37 -18.04 -13.74
CA SER A 105 6.01 -16.77 -14.15
C SER A 105 5.90 -15.72 -13.05
N ASN A 106 4.73 -15.59 -12.42
CA ASN A 106 4.49 -14.63 -11.35
C ASN A 106 5.29 -14.99 -10.10
N THR A 107 5.39 -16.28 -9.76
CA THR A 107 6.25 -16.75 -8.66
C THR A 107 7.70 -16.38 -8.91
N GLN A 108 8.24 -16.68 -10.10
CA GLN A 108 9.62 -16.33 -10.45
C GLN A 108 9.88 -14.82 -10.32
N VAL A 109 9.00 -13.98 -10.87
CA VAL A 109 9.14 -12.52 -10.77
C VAL A 109 9.12 -12.06 -9.31
N THR A 110 8.20 -12.59 -8.50
CA THR A 110 8.06 -12.26 -7.09
C THR A 110 9.31 -12.65 -6.30
N ASP A 111 9.83 -13.86 -6.53
CA ASP A 111 11.04 -14.36 -5.88
C ASP A 111 12.26 -13.51 -6.24
N GLU A 112 12.41 -13.14 -7.51
CA GLU A 112 13.49 -12.25 -7.95
C GLU A 112 13.39 -10.85 -7.34
N LEU A 113 12.18 -10.29 -7.18
CA LEU A 113 11.98 -9.00 -6.51
C LEU A 113 12.29 -9.11 -5.02
N LEU A 114 11.87 -10.18 -4.34
CA LEU A 114 12.16 -10.38 -2.92
C LEU A 114 13.64 -10.66 -2.64
N ALA A 115 14.35 -11.27 -3.59
CA ALA A 115 15.78 -11.50 -3.51
C ALA A 115 16.60 -10.20 -3.71
N ASP A 116 16.02 -9.20 -4.36
CA ASP A 116 16.70 -7.97 -4.72
C ASP A 116 17.00 -7.05 -3.52
N GLU A 117 18.23 -6.54 -3.45
CA GLU A 117 18.72 -5.74 -2.31
C GLU A 117 17.87 -4.50 -2.04
N SER A 118 17.34 -3.84 -3.09
CA SER A 118 16.52 -2.64 -2.90
C SER A 118 15.22 -2.97 -2.16
N PHE A 119 14.57 -4.09 -2.51
CA PHE A 119 13.38 -4.55 -1.82
C PHE A 119 13.69 -5.06 -0.42
N GLN A 120 14.83 -5.75 -0.22
CA GLN A 120 15.24 -6.15 1.12
C GLN A 120 15.44 -4.92 2.04
N HIS A 121 16.03 -3.84 1.54
CA HIS A 121 16.16 -2.59 2.30
C HIS A 121 14.80 -1.97 2.62
N ILE A 122 13.88 -1.92 1.66
CA ILE A 122 12.51 -1.43 1.89
C ILE A 122 11.80 -2.25 2.96
N ILE A 123 11.86 -3.59 2.86
CA ILE A 123 11.22 -4.48 3.82
C ILE A 123 11.82 -4.33 5.22
N ARG A 124 13.16 -4.20 5.33
CA ARG A 124 13.83 -3.95 6.62
C ARG A 124 13.37 -2.63 7.24
N PHE A 125 13.27 -1.58 6.44
CA PHE A 125 12.81 -0.28 6.89
C PHE A 125 11.35 -0.34 7.36
N SER A 126 10.47 -0.96 6.58
CA SER A 126 9.07 -1.21 6.97
C SER A 126 8.94 -1.99 8.28
N ASN A 127 9.74 -3.05 8.44
CA ASN A 127 9.76 -3.86 9.65
C ASN A 127 10.27 -3.06 10.87
N LEU A 128 11.25 -2.17 10.66
CA LEU A 128 11.77 -1.26 11.69
C LEU A 128 10.72 -0.25 12.13
N LEU A 129 10.04 0.42 11.19
CA LEU A 129 8.97 1.36 11.49
C LEU A 129 7.86 0.69 12.30
N PHE A 130 7.45 -0.51 11.89
CA PHE A 130 6.41 -1.26 12.60
C PHE A 130 6.84 -1.59 14.04
N ARG A 131 8.09 -2.02 14.24
CA ARG A 131 8.64 -2.28 15.58
C ARG A 131 8.70 -1.03 16.46
N ILE A 132 9.02 0.12 15.88
CA ILE A 132 9.15 1.40 16.62
C ILE A 132 7.78 1.91 17.05
N PHE A 133 6.81 1.95 16.13
CA PHE A 133 5.53 2.62 16.37
C PHE A 133 4.46 1.72 16.97
N ALA A 134 4.58 0.40 16.82
CA ALA A 134 3.63 -0.57 17.37
C ALA A 134 4.34 -1.79 17.98
N PRO A 135 5.25 -1.62 18.97
CA PRO A 135 6.12 -2.70 19.47
C PRO A 135 5.37 -3.92 20.00
N MET A 136 4.24 -3.72 20.69
CA MET A 136 3.43 -4.83 21.20
C MET A 136 2.75 -5.61 20.08
N LEU A 137 2.28 -4.91 19.05
CA LEU A 137 1.68 -5.52 17.87
C LEU A 137 2.74 -6.25 17.03
N PHE A 138 3.93 -5.67 16.91
CA PHE A 138 5.09 -6.32 16.30
C PHE A 138 5.44 -7.65 16.98
N LEU A 139 5.50 -7.66 18.32
CA LEU A 139 5.75 -8.89 19.08
C LEU A 139 4.65 -9.94 18.85
N TYR A 140 3.39 -9.50 18.81
CA TYR A 140 2.29 -10.41 18.45
C TYR A 140 2.49 -11.02 17.07
N TYR A 141 2.84 -10.23 16.05
CA TYR A 141 3.13 -10.74 14.71
C TYR A 141 4.30 -11.74 14.75
N GLN A 142 5.41 -11.39 15.41
CA GLN A 142 6.59 -12.25 15.49
C GLN A 142 6.25 -13.61 16.13
N MET A 143 5.57 -13.61 17.29
CA MET A 143 5.19 -14.83 17.99
C MET A 143 4.25 -15.69 17.15
N ASN A 144 3.25 -15.10 16.50
CA ASN A 144 2.31 -15.86 15.66
C ASN A 144 2.99 -16.40 14.41
N MET A 145 3.93 -15.68 13.81
CA MET A 145 4.73 -16.17 12.69
C MET A 145 5.58 -17.38 13.09
N GLU A 146 6.18 -17.37 14.28
CA GLU A 146 6.93 -18.52 14.81
C GLU A 146 6.01 -19.73 15.03
N LEU A 147 4.82 -19.52 15.63
CA LEU A 147 3.83 -20.58 15.80
C LEU A 147 3.36 -21.17 14.47
N LEU A 148 3.08 -20.33 13.48
CA LEU A 148 2.65 -20.79 12.15
C LEU A 148 3.75 -21.58 11.42
N ARG A 149 5.01 -21.12 11.49
CA ARG A 149 6.17 -21.83 10.95
C ARG A 149 6.36 -23.20 11.58
N ASN A 150 6.15 -23.31 12.88
CA ASN A 150 6.23 -24.59 13.61
C ASN A 150 5.05 -25.51 13.30
N TRP A 151 3.85 -24.94 13.17
CA TRP A 151 2.63 -25.70 12.89
C TRP A 151 2.65 -26.32 11.50
N ASN A 152 3.04 -25.55 10.48
CA ASN A 152 3.16 -26.05 9.12
C ASN A 152 4.48 -25.64 8.46
N PRO A 153 5.53 -26.48 8.57
CA PRO A 153 6.81 -26.24 7.93
C PRO A 153 6.78 -26.25 6.39
N SER A 154 5.68 -26.71 5.76
CA SER A 154 5.58 -26.73 4.30
C SER A 154 5.20 -25.37 3.71
N LEU A 155 4.76 -24.41 4.53
CA LEU A 155 4.39 -23.09 4.04
C LEU A 155 5.63 -22.32 3.57
N VAL A 156 5.57 -21.80 2.35
CA VAL A 156 6.54 -20.82 1.86
C VAL A 156 6.23 -19.44 2.44
N TRP A 157 7.23 -18.84 3.07
CA TRP A 157 7.13 -17.53 3.69
C TRP A 157 7.80 -16.46 2.83
N ASN A 158 7.47 -15.20 3.12
CA ASN A 158 8.23 -14.06 2.66
C ASN A 158 9.70 -14.09 3.17
N VAL A 159 10.45 -13.00 3.04
CA VAL A 159 11.84 -12.92 3.51
C VAL A 159 11.99 -13.11 5.03
N ALA A 160 13.07 -13.75 5.47
CA ALA A 160 13.23 -14.21 6.86
C ALA A 160 13.26 -13.09 7.92
N PHE A 161 13.63 -11.86 7.53
CA PHE A 161 13.84 -10.74 8.45
C PHE A 161 12.61 -9.81 8.62
N THR A 162 11.43 -10.23 8.17
CA THR A 162 10.17 -9.52 8.39
C THR A 162 9.18 -10.33 9.21
N VAL A 163 8.33 -9.64 9.97
CA VAL A 163 7.19 -10.24 10.68
C VAL A 163 5.93 -10.34 9.82
N PHE A 164 5.95 -9.80 8.60
CA PHE A 164 4.84 -9.89 7.66
C PHE A 164 4.88 -11.22 6.90
N ALA A 165 3.76 -11.95 6.92
CA ALA A 165 3.64 -13.26 6.27
C ALA A 165 3.77 -13.19 4.74
N THR A 166 3.35 -12.08 4.14
CA THR A 166 3.17 -11.94 2.70
C THR A 166 3.59 -10.54 2.24
N CYS A 167 4.00 -10.43 0.98
CA CYS A 167 4.24 -9.17 0.28
C CYS A 167 3.56 -9.23 -1.09
N THR A 168 2.96 -8.10 -1.50
CA THR A 168 2.28 -7.96 -2.79
C THR A 168 2.89 -6.80 -3.55
N PHE A 169 3.12 -7.00 -4.84
CA PHE A 169 3.65 -5.99 -5.75
C PHE A 169 2.52 -5.54 -6.70
N ASN A 170 2.16 -4.26 -6.65
CA ASN A 170 1.18 -3.67 -7.57
C ASN A 170 1.92 -2.95 -8.69
N PHE A 171 1.83 -3.47 -9.91
CA PHE A 171 2.59 -2.99 -11.06
C PHE A 171 1.88 -1.85 -11.80
N GLY A 172 2.67 -0.99 -12.46
CA GLY A 172 2.18 0.13 -13.28
C GLY A 172 1.63 -0.29 -14.65
N PRO A 173 1.22 0.67 -15.50
CA PRO A 173 1.44 2.12 -15.35
C PRO A 173 0.50 2.81 -14.35
N HIS A 174 -0.58 2.14 -13.95
CA HIS A 174 -1.56 2.65 -12.98
C HIS A 174 -1.86 1.59 -11.91
N ALA A 175 -1.26 1.71 -10.73
CA ALA A 175 -1.62 0.91 -9.57
C ALA A 175 -2.84 1.53 -8.88
N LEU A 176 -4.04 1.17 -9.33
CA LEU A 176 -5.31 1.66 -8.79
C LEU A 176 -6.01 0.58 -7.98
N THR A 177 -6.78 1.01 -6.99
CA THR A 177 -7.65 0.11 -6.24
C THR A 177 -9.03 0.72 -6.02
N ILE A 178 -10.05 -0.11 -6.06
CA ILE A 178 -11.39 0.27 -5.59
C ILE A 178 -11.37 0.46 -4.08
N PRO A 179 -12.21 1.34 -3.49
CA PRO A 179 -12.37 1.38 -2.05
C PRO A 179 -12.73 0.00 -1.51
N HIS A 180 -11.87 -0.57 -0.67
CA HIS A 180 -12.05 -1.90 -0.11
C HIS A 180 -11.39 -2.03 1.27
N LEU A 181 -11.67 -3.16 1.92
CA LEU A 181 -10.95 -3.61 3.10
C LEU A 181 -10.24 -4.91 2.75
N ASP A 182 -9.02 -5.06 3.25
CA ASP A 182 -8.29 -6.33 3.18
C ASP A 182 -8.86 -7.31 4.21
N PHE A 183 -9.99 -7.95 3.89
CA PHE A 183 -10.66 -8.87 4.83
C PHE A 183 -9.81 -10.07 5.26
N GLY A 184 -8.75 -10.40 4.53
CA GLY A 184 -7.79 -11.44 4.89
C GLY A 184 -6.74 -10.99 5.92
N ASN A 185 -6.62 -9.69 6.19
CA ASN A 185 -5.70 -9.17 7.19
C ASN A 185 -6.26 -9.35 8.62
N LEU A 186 -5.35 -9.42 9.59
CA LEU A 186 -5.71 -9.29 10.99
C LEU A 186 -6.42 -7.94 11.20
N ALA A 187 -7.67 -7.95 11.69
CA ALA A 187 -8.53 -6.76 11.73
C ALA A 187 -7.96 -5.57 12.50
N TRP A 188 -7.15 -5.82 13.54
CA TRP A 188 -6.44 -4.80 14.34
C TRP A 188 -4.93 -4.79 14.05
N GLY A 189 -4.51 -5.57 13.06
CA GLY A 189 -3.15 -5.63 12.56
C GLY A 189 -2.82 -4.45 11.65
N TRP A 190 -1.54 -4.28 11.37
CA TRP A 190 -1.05 -3.28 10.43
C TRP A 190 -0.53 -3.97 9.19
N CYS A 191 -0.66 -3.28 8.05
CA CYS A 191 0.10 -3.53 6.84
C CYS A 191 1.02 -2.34 6.58
N VAL A 192 2.01 -2.53 5.70
CA VAL A 192 2.88 -1.44 5.26
C VAL A 192 2.79 -1.33 3.75
N ILE A 193 2.55 -0.12 3.26
CA ILE A 193 2.46 0.21 1.86
C ILE A 193 3.64 1.13 1.52
N THR A 194 4.33 0.85 0.42
CA THR A 194 5.39 1.70 -0.10
C THR A 194 5.03 2.10 -1.52
N ALA A 195 4.85 3.39 -1.75
CA ALA A 195 4.68 3.92 -3.11
C ALA A 195 6.06 3.96 -3.80
N LEU A 196 6.11 3.38 -5.00
CA LEU A 196 7.30 3.35 -5.87
C LEU A 196 6.90 3.87 -7.26
N GLY A 197 7.88 4.28 -8.05
CA GLY A 197 7.68 4.84 -9.38
C GLY A 197 7.93 6.34 -9.45
N HIS A 198 8.09 6.84 -10.67
CA HIS A 198 8.23 8.27 -10.92
C HIS A 198 6.86 8.88 -11.24
N PHE A 199 6.22 9.49 -10.25
CA PHE A 199 4.93 10.15 -10.41
C PHE A 199 4.95 11.55 -9.77
N ASN A 200 4.04 12.41 -10.21
CA ASN A 200 3.79 13.68 -9.55
C ASN A 200 2.80 13.43 -8.38
N PRO A 201 3.23 13.58 -7.11
CA PRO A 201 2.38 13.32 -5.96
C PRO A 201 1.18 14.27 -5.86
N ASP A 202 1.25 15.47 -6.46
CA ASP A 202 0.13 16.42 -6.49
C ASP A 202 -0.97 15.99 -7.49
N ARG A 203 -0.63 15.07 -8.41
CA ARG A 203 -1.53 14.60 -9.48
C ARG A 203 -1.87 13.12 -9.41
N GLY A 204 -1.34 12.39 -8.41
CA GLY A 204 -1.54 10.95 -8.31
C GLY A 204 -0.74 10.33 -7.15
N GLY A 205 -1.02 9.06 -6.84
CA GLY A 205 -0.40 8.35 -5.72
C GLY A 205 -1.02 8.65 -4.35
N HIS A 206 -2.12 9.40 -4.32
CA HIS A 206 -2.88 9.70 -3.10
C HIS A 206 -3.39 8.43 -2.40
N LEU A 207 -3.30 8.42 -1.07
CA LEU A 207 -3.94 7.40 -0.25
C LEU A 207 -5.21 7.98 0.41
N ILE A 208 -6.36 7.48 -0.02
CA ILE A 208 -7.66 7.94 0.50
C ILE A 208 -8.18 6.94 1.53
N LEU A 209 -8.28 7.37 2.79
CA LEU A 209 -8.80 6.59 3.91
C LEU A 209 -10.20 7.10 4.26
N TRP A 210 -11.19 6.64 3.51
CA TRP A 210 -12.61 7.08 3.62
C TRP A 210 -13.17 7.06 5.04
N ASN A 211 -12.97 5.94 5.77
CA ASN A 211 -13.50 5.80 7.13
C ASN A 211 -12.79 6.70 8.15
N LEU A 212 -11.54 7.09 7.90
CA LEU A 212 -10.80 8.03 8.73
C LEU A 212 -11.01 9.49 8.28
N LYS A 213 -11.73 9.68 7.17
CA LYS A 213 -11.86 10.95 6.48
C LYS A 213 -10.53 11.63 6.18
N LEU A 214 -9.56 10.86 5.68
CA LEU A 214 -8.22 11.38 5.35
C LEU A 214 -7.92 11.24 3.86
N VAL A 215 -7.27 12.27 3.31
CA VAL A 215 -6.53 12.21 2.06
C VAL A 215 -5.08 12.54 2.39
N ILE A 216 -4.17 11.65 2.01
CA ILE A 216 -2.71 11.80 2.21
C ILE A 216 -2.06 11.92 0.84
#